data_AF-A0A225AMU0-F1
#
_entry.id   AF-A0A225AMU0-F1
#
_cell.length_a   1.000
_cell.length_b   1.000
_cell.length_c   1.000
_cell.angle_alpha   90.00
_cell.angle_beta   90.00
_cell.angle_gamma   90.00
#
_symmetry.space_group_name_H-M   'P 1'
#
loop_
_entity.id
_entity.type
_entity.pdbx_description
1 polymer ?
#
loop_
_entity_poly.entity_id
_entity_poly.type
_entity_poly.pdbx_seq_one_letter_code
_entity_poly.pdbx_strand_id
1 'polypeptide(L)'
;MKAAFWTAAAALMGSAMAADHRHHHEHAALHRRAAADVADSEATCGCYTSVVTYWGAPTLVSVSATPSPTSTSTSTSTPTPTPTTTLTSTTTIQSTSYSTVVVKASSSSSALPSPSPSTSSSSSATPLPVDTVTVFPSPGTYTIPATTLTVSSSTVVPQPTTTSLTSGTHTIGGVTTVVETSTTIVCPFATVSPSGSTVTDVIMTTTYICPTPGTYTIAPITTTVPESTVVVYPVPATVTPGTYTKSEQTVTVAVTSYTYFCPFADSSTSSIVAAAAPTTTASPAPVSTTSAVVSSSASSTSSFSSSSSSSSSAPAASSSSAGTGSSLGKVSPYAVTYTGYNHESGSCMTVDEVKTELENIQVNEYYALRMYSTDCNQMETVASQAISMGLRLILGVYIGSGGVSSGSSQVSEIVNWGKANNWEGIEFILLDNEAVSDGYCTASELASFVTSAKETISAAGYTGEFSIAEPLDIWQSDASTLCSVVDFPSANLQAFFNSDVEASEAGSFVASEVEILKTLCPQTETVFVSESGWPTQGETNGKAVPGVSEQKAAIDSIRSALGNMTAQFSYKNDAWKSPGDFGVEQYWGIYDMLNESD
;
A
#
# COMPACT_ATOMS: atom_id res chain seq x y z
N MET A 1 -15.00 -62.72 11.39
CA MET A 1 -15.24 -61.66 12.39
C MET A 1 -13.99 -61.48 13.22
N LYS A 2 -13.38 -60.27 13.14
CA LYS A 2 -12.61 -59.55 14.19
C LYS A 2 -11.29 -60.20 14.67
N ALA A 3 -10.13 -59.71 14.23
CA ALA A 3 -9.35 -58.57 14.78
C ALA A 3 -8.55 -58.98 16.04
N ALA A 4 -7.21 -59.07 15.96
CA ALA A 4 -6.19 -57.99 16.12
C ALA A 4 -5.55 -58.11 17.52
N PHE A 5 -4.32 -58.65 17.62
CA PHE A 5 -3.04 -57.91 17.63
C PHE A 5 -3.01 -56.75 18.64
N TRP A 6 -2.38 -57.01 19.79
CA TRP A 6 -1.97 -56.04 20.81
C TRP A 6 -0.47 -56.25 21.08
N THR A 7 0.35 -55.29 20.66
CA THR A 7 1.73 -54.97 21.07
C THR A 7 2.26 -54.00 20.00
N ALA A 8 2.79 -52.80 20.24
CA ALA A 8 3.36 -52.20 21.43
C ALA A 8 3.28 -50.66 21.26
N ALA A 9 3.03 -49.94 22.35
CA ALA A 9 3.17 -48.49 22.43
C ALA A 9 4.03 -48.19 23.67
N ALA A 10 5.33 -48.01 23.46
CA ALA A 10 6.27 -47.44 24.43
C ALA A 10 7.61 -47.17 23.73
N ALA A 11 7.75 -46.00 23.09
CA ALA A 11 9.04 -45.34 22.83
C ALA A 11 8.84 -44.02 22.05
N LEU A 12 8.30 -42.97 22.69
CA LEU A 12 8.53 -41.57 22.30
C LEU A 12 8.33 -40.68 23.53
N MET A 13 9.20 -40.85 24.53
CA MET A 13 9.42 -39.87 25.59
C MET A 13 10.92 -39.81 25.83
N GLY A 14 11.58 -38.83 25.23
CA GLY A 14 13.02 -38.65 25.37
C GLY A 14 13.55 -37.68 24.34
N SER A 15 13.30 -36.38 24.56
CA SER A 15 14.19 -35.23 24.30
C SER A 15 13.37 -33.94 24.37
N ALA A 16 12.98 -33.55 25.59
CA ALA A 16 12.41 -32.22 25.86
C ALA A 16 13.15 -31.65 27.07
N MET A 17 14.43 -31.34 26.87
CA MET A 17 15.26 -30.51 27.75
C MET A 17 16.43 -29.99 26.91
N ALA A 18 16.16 -29.02 26.03
CA ALA A 18 17.17 -28.12 25.50
C ALA A 18 16.87 -26.73 26.07
N ALA A 19 17.93 -26.05 26.47
CA ALA A 19 17.92 -24.92 27.37
C ALA A 19 17.09 -23.74 26.87
N ASP A 20 16.56 -23.01 27.86
CA ASP A 20 15.94 -21.70 27.80
C ASP A 20 16.92 -20.68 27.18
N HIS A 21 17.08 -20.74 25.86
CA HIS A 21 17.62 -19.66 25.04
C HIS A 21 16.46 -19.17 24.19
N ARG A 22 15.92 -18.01 24.59
CA ARG A 22 15.06 -17.18 23.73
C ARG A 22 15.89 -16.79 22.51
N HIS A 23 15.86 -17.61 21.48
CA HIS A 23 16.25 -17.22 20.14
C HIS A 23 15.08 -16.39 19.63
N HIS A 24 15.19 -15.07 19.80
CA HIS A 24 14.34 -14.15 19.09
C HIS A 24 14.56 -14.42 17.60
N HIS A 25 13.53 -14.94 16.94
CA HIS A 25 13.42 -14.84 15.49
C HIS A 25 13.33 -13.34 15.16
N GLU A 26 14.47 -12.65 15.04
CA GLU A 26 14.51 -11.24 14.66
C GLU A 26 14.19 -11.10 13.16
N HIS A 27 12.94 -11.40 12.81
CA HIS A 27 12.31 -10.99 11.56
C HIS A 27 11.90 -9.49 11.59
N ALA A 28 12.04 -8.83 12.75
CA ALA A 28 11.73 -7.41 13.00
C ALA A 28 12.54 -6.39 12.17
N ALA A 29 13.44 -6.83 11.29
CA ALA A 29 14.19 -5.98 10.36
C ALA A 29 13.64 -6.00 8.92
N LEU A 30 12.66 -6.84 8.59
CA LEU A 30 12.34 -7.23 7.22
C LEU A 30 11.62 -6.18 6.34
N HIS A 31 11.25 -5.01 6.90
CA HIS A 31 10.68 -3.91 6.11
C HIS A 31 11.18 -2.51 6.54
N ARG A 32 12.37 -2.42 7.15
CA ARG A 32 12.93 -1.12 7.55
C ARG A 32 13.40 -0.33 6.33
N ARG A 33 12.85 0.88 6.17
CA ARG A 33 13.36 1.91 5.26
C ARG A 33 14.82 2.22 5.58
N ALA A 34 15.73 1.95 4.65
CA ALA A 34 17.08 2.49 4.71
C ALA A 34 17.06 3.95 4.24
N ALA A 35 17.09 4.90 5.18
CA ALA A 35 17.55 6.27 4.93
C ALA A 35 18.82 6.48 5.77
N ALA A 36 19.98 6.42 5.11
CA ALA A 36 21.28 6.62 5.74
C ALA A 36 21.66 8.11 5.65
N ASP A 37 21.60 8.84 6.76
CA ASP A 37 22.12 10.20 6.88
C ASP A 37 23.63 10.16 7.15
N VAL A 38 24.43 10.55 6.15
CA VAL A 38 25.83 10.92 6.35
C VAL A 38 25.86 12.42 6.60
N ALA A 39 26.10 12.79 7.86
CA ALA A 39 26.33 14.17 8.25
C ALA A 39 27.68 14.66 7.72
N ASP A 40 27.66 15.74 6.92
CA ASP A 40 28.81 16.61 6.78
C ASP A 40 28.41 18.06 7.06
N SER A 41 29.23 18.70 7.88
CA SER A 41 29.04 20.02 8.46
C SER A 41 29.43 21.09 7.46
N GLU A 42 28.63 22.15 7.29
CA GLU A 42 29.11 23.53 7.07
C GLU A 42 28.03 24.55 7.50
N ALA A 43 28.51 25.66 8.05
CA ALA A 43 27.75 26.59 8.89
C ALA A 43 26.82 27.53 8.10
N THR A 44 25.58 27.66 8.57
CA THR A 44 24.62 28.66 8.06
C THR A 44 24.19 29.60 9.18
N CYS A 45 24.45 30.90 9.01
CA CYS A 45 23.95 31.96 9.88
C CYS A 45 22.42 31.92 9.98
N GLY A 46 21.88 31.58 11.15
CA GLY A 46 20.45 31.64 11.46
C GLY A 46 20.11 32.83 12.37
N CYS A 47 19.00 33.51 12.08
CA CYS A 47 18.42 34.50 13.00
C CYS A 47 17.69 33.77 14.13
N TYR A 48 17.98 34.12 15.39
CA TYR A 48 17.25 33.62 16.56
C TYR A 48 16.24 34.66 17.04
N THR A 49 15.07 34.20 17.47
CA THR A 49 14.10 35.00 18.22
C THR A 49 14.15 34.54 19.67
N SER A 50 14.56 35.42 20.58
CA SER A 50 14.58 35.12 22.01
C SER A 50 13.30 35.64 22.67
N VAL A 51 12.60 34.78 23.40
CA VAL A 51 11.48 35.18 24.27
C VAL A 51 12.04 35.33 25.68
N VAL A 52 12.04 36.56 26.19
CA VAL A 52 12.42 36.87 27.58
C VAL A 52 11.14 37.05 28.40
N THR A 53 10.89 36.14 29.32
CA THR A 53 9.77 36.24 30.28
C THR A 53 10.27 36.94 31.55
N TYR A 54 9.67 38.08 31.90
CA TYR A 54 9.90 38.75 33.19
C TYR A 54 8.88 38.27 34.22
N TRP A 55 9.33 37.96 35.45
CA TRP A 55 8.46 37.73 36.60
C TRP A 55 8.41 38.97 37.49
N GLY A 56 7.21 39.46 37.79
CA GLY A 56 6.95 40.46 38.82
C GLY A 56 6.55 39.82 40.15
N ALA A 57 6.78 40.51 41.26
CA ALA A 57 6.48 40.00 42.60
C ALA A 57 4.96 39.86 42.86
N PRO A 58 4.50 38.81 43.58
CA PRO A 58 3.08 38.52 43.77
C PRO A 58 2.40 39.50 44.74
N THR A 59 1.25 40.05 44.32
CA THR A 59 0.36 40.85 45.17
C THR A 59 -0.61 39.92 45.93
N LEU A 60 -0.62 40.02 47.26
CA LEU A 60 -1.52 39.24 48.13
C LEU A 60 -2.92 39.85 48.14
N VAL A 61 -3.95 39.05 47.83
CA VAL A 61 -5.35 39.38 48.07
C VAL A 61 -5.77 38.75 49.40
N SER A 62 -6.17 39.58 50.35
CA SER A 62 -6.67 39.15 51.66
C SER A 62 -8.10 38.65 51.57
N VAL A 63 -8.35 37.41 51.99
CA VAL A 63 -9.71 36.88 52.21
C VAL A 63 -9.90 36.63 53.71
N SER A 64 -10.89 37.28 54.31
CA SER A 64 -11.26 37.12 55.71
C SER A 64 -11.89 35.75 55.98
N ALA A 65 -11.58 35.21 57.16
CA ALA A 65 -11.96 33.89 57.62
C ALA A 65 -13.38 33.80 58.23
N THR A 66 -13.84 32.54 58.39
CA THR A 66 -14.67 31.95 59.48
C THR A 66 -16.06 31.43 59.03
N PRO A 67 -16.61 30.31 59.59
CA PRO A 67 -16.02 29.02 59.98
C PRO A 67 -16.75 27.78 59.36
N SER A 68 -16.15 26.61 59.60
CA SER A 68 -16.59 25.23 59.36
C SER A 68 -17.99 24.87 59.93
N PRO A 69 -18.66 23.82 59.39
CA PRO A 69 -18.56 22.50 60.04
C PRO A 69 -18.45 21.29 59.08
N THR A 70 -17.62 20.33 59.52
CA THR A 70 -17.79 18.86 59.57
C THR A 70 -18.27 18.07 58.35
N SER A 71 -17.31 17.34 57.78
CA SER A 71 -17.29 15.93 57.35
C SER A 71 -18.59 15.25 56.88
N THR A 72 -18.60 14.77 55.63
CA THR A 72 -18.88 13.36 55.26
C THR A 72 -18.40 13.12 53.83
N SER A 73 -17.60 12.07 53.67
CA SER A 73 -17.02 11.55 52.44
C SER A 73 -18.05 10.81 51.58
N THR A 74 -18.22 11.25 50.33
CA THR A 74 -18.78 10.43 49.24
C THR A 74 -17.99 10.72 47.97
N SER A 75 -17.15 9.76 47.58
CA SER A 75 -16.44 9.77 46.31
C SER A 75 -17.41 9.36 45.19
N THR A 76 -17.91 10.34 44.46
CA THR A 76 -18.57 10.12 43.16
C THR A 76 -17.60 10.61 42.09
N SER A 77 -16.88 9.69 41.46
CA SER A 77 -16.07 9.99 40.27
C SER A 77 -17.00 10.15 39.07
N THR A 78 -17.28 11.39 38.69
CA THR A 78 -17.87 11.72 37.39
C THR A 78 -16.74 11.66 36.35
N PRO A 79 -16.86 10.90 35.25
CA PRO A 79 -15.81 10.87 34.23
C PRO A 79 -15.78 12.22 33.48
N THR A 80 -14.58 12.80 33.37
CA THR A 80 -14.28 13.91 32.46
C THR A 80 -14.52 13.44 31.02
N PRO A 81 -15.29 14.18 30.20
CA PRO A 81 -15.49 13.79 28.81
C PRO A 81 -14.19 13.93 28.01
N THR A 82 -13.65 12.82 27.53
CA THR A 82 -12.58 12.77 26.54
C THR A 82 -13.09 13.36 25.21
N PRO A 83 -12.31 14.19 24.49
CA PRO A 83 -12.70 14.68 23.17
C PRO A 83 -13.04 13.50 22.25
N THR A 84 -14.30 13.40 21.85
CA THR A 84 -14.75 12.39 20.88
C THR A 84 -14.80 13.07 19.53
N THR A 85 -13.90 12.63 18.66
CA THR A 85 -13.86 13.02 17.26
C THR A 85 -14.45 11.86 16.47
N THR A 86 -15.65 12.03 15.89
CA THR A 86 -16.15 11.08 14.88
C THR A 86 -15.55 11.49 13.54
N LEU A 87 -14.38 10.94 13.23
CA LEU A 87 -13.78 11.01 11.90
C LEU A 87 -13.94 9.66 11.22
N THR A 88 -14.54 9.70 10.04
CA THR A 88 -14.31 8.69 9.01
C THR A 88 -12.90 8.95 8.48
N SER A 89 -11.95 8.07 8.78
CA SER A 89 -10.58 8.17 8.30
C SER A 89 -10.52 8.00 6.79
N THR A 90 -9.93 8.97 6.11
CA THR A 90 -9.37 8.78 4.76
C THR A 90 -7.91 9.24 4.83
N THR A 91 -7.00 8.28 4.76
CA THR A 91 -5.58 8.52 4.49
C THR A 91 -5.39 8.50 2.98
N THR A 92 -4.62 9.43 2.43
CA THR A 92 -4.20 9.41 1.01
C THR A 92 -2.69 9.30 0.93
N ILE A 93 -2.21 8.38 0.08
CA ILE A 93 -0.82 8.24 -0.37
C ILE A 93 -0.67 8.96 -1.72
N GLN A 94 0.46 9.66 -1.87
CA GLN A 94 1.06 10.29 -3.06
C GLN A 94 0.21 11.14 -4.01
N SER A 95 0.65 12.40 -4.09
CA SER A 95 0.20 13.44 -5.02
C SER A 95 0.83 13.26 -6.41
N THR A 96 -0.01 13.17 -7.45
CA THR A 96 0.28 13.62 -8.81
C THR A 96 -1.01 14.16 -9.45
N SER A 97 -1.51 15.29 -8.96
CA SER A 97 -2.60 15.98 -9.64
C SER A 97 -2.07 16.87 -10.76
N TYR A 98 -2.02 16.33 -11.98
CA TYR A 98 -2.14 17.16 -13.18
C TYR A 98 -3.26 16.62 -14.06
N SER A 99 -4.26 17.46 -14.36
CA SER A 99 -5.18 17.19 -15.46
C SER A 99 -4.44 17.40 -16.77
N THR A 100 -4.06 16.33 -17.45
CA THR A 100 -3.68 16.38 -18.87
C THR A 100 -4.93 16.68 -19.70
N VAL A 101 -5.10 17.95 -20.05
CA VAL A 101 -6.01 18.32 -21.14
C VAL A 101 -5.35 17.87 -22.44
N VAL A 102 -5.86 16.79 -23.04
CA VAL A 102 -5.48 16.39 -24.40
C VAL A 102 -6.06 17.43 -25.36
N VAL A 103 -5.25 18.42 -25.76
CA VAL A 103 -5.58 19.33 -26.85
C VAL A 103 -5.30 18.60 -28.16
N LYS A 104 -6.36 18.13 -28.82
CA LYS A 104 -6.26 17.66 -30.20
C LYS A 104 -5.98 18.88 -31.09
N ALA A 105 -4.85 18.85 -31.80
CA ALA A 105 -4.56 19.82 -32.85
C ALA A 105 -5.64 19.74 -33.94
N SER A 106 -6.37 20.84 -34.14
CA SER A 106 -7.40 20.91 -35.17
C SER A 106 -6.80 21.47 -36.46
N SER A 107 -6.65 20.62 -37.47
CA SER A 107 -6.49 21.05 -38.86
C SER A 107 -7.88 21.26 -39.48
N SER A 108 -8.07 22.44 -40.06
CA SER A 108 -9.25 22.98 -40.75
C SER A 108 -10.01 22.02 -41.69
N SER A 109 -11.35 22.03 -41.66
CA SER A 109 -12.20 22.37 -42.82
C SER A 109 -13.71 22.31 -42.48
N SER A 110 -14.47 23.16 -43.17
CA SER A 110 -15.88 23.51 -42.97
C SER A 110 -16.90 22.45 -43.41
N ALA A 111 -18.03 22.32 -42.68
CA ALA A 111 -19.37 22.08 -43.25
C ALA A 111 -20.50 22.36 -42.22
N LEU A 112 -21.63 22.83 -42.75
CA LEU A 112 -22.86 23.34 -42.07
C LEU A 112 -23.83 22.23 -41.55
N PRO A 113 -24.92 22.57 -40.81
CA PRO A 113 -25.54 21.70 -39.79
C PRO A 113 -26.90 21.08 -40.15
N SER A 114 -27.31 20.01 -39.45
CA SER A 114 -28.70 19.66 -39.00
C SER A 114 -28.73 18.25 -38.32
N PRO A 115 -29.82 17.80 -37.66
CA PRO A 115 -30.31 18.18 -36.33
C PRO A 115 -30.26 17.03 -35.29
N SER A 116 -30.53 17.41 -34.04
CA SER A 116 -30.53 16.59 -32.81
C SER A 116 -31.44 15.36 -32.82
N PRO A 117 -31.09 14.30 -32.06
CA PRO A 117 -32.05 13.54 -31.29
C PRO A 117 -31.90 13.80 -29.79
N SER A 118 -33.04 13.75 -29.11
CA SER A 118 -33.28 13.91 -27.69
C SER A 118 -32.52 12.91 -26.82
N THR A 119 -31.89 13.38 -25.75
CA THR A 119 -31.34 12.55 -24.67
C THR A 119 -31.84 13.03 -23.32
N SER A 120 -32.16 12.03 -22.50
CA SER A 120 -32.73 12.07 -21.17
C SER A 120 -31.92 12.96 -20.22
N SER A 121 -32.64 13.72 -19.40
CA SER A 121 -32.15 14.63 -18.38
C SER A 121 -31.30 13.94 -17.31
N SER A 122 -29.98 14.12 -17.37
CA SER A 122 -29.12 14.15 -16.18
C SER A 122 -29.00 15.60 -15.72
N SER A 123 -29.18 15.84 -14.42
CA SER A 123 -29.08 17.16 -13.81
C SER A 123 -27.64 17.67 -13.90
N SER A 124 -27.34 18.51 -14.88
CA SER A 124 -26.06 19.19 -15.01
C SER A 124 -25.88 20.17 -13.85
N ALA A 125 -24.95 19.90 -12.94
CA ALA A 125 -24.53 20.87 -11.94
C ALA A 125 -24.01 22.14 -12.63
N THR A 126 -24.45 23.31 -12.18
CA THR A 126 -23.98 24.60 -12.69
C THR A 126 -22.48 24.75 -12.39
N PRO A 127 -21.61 25.06 -13.38
CA PRO A 127 -20.18 25.23 -13.13
C PRO A 127 -19.93 26.41 -12.20
N LEU A 128 -19.18 26.17 -11.12
CA LEU A 128 -18.83 27.17 -10.11
C LEU A 128 -17.42 27.73 -10.40
N PRO A 129 -17.14 29.00 -10.04
CA PRO A 129 -15.82 29.59 -10.23
C PRO A 129 -14.81 28.94 -9.26
N VAL A 130 -13.91 28.13 -9.82
CA VAL A 130 -12.78 27.50 -9.11
C VAL A 130 -11.50 27.91 -9.83
N ASP A 131 -10.54 28.45 -9.07
CA ASP A 131 -9.24 28.84 -9.61
C ASP A 131 -8.53 27.60 -10.15
N THR A 132 -7.86 27.75 -11.30
CA THR A 132 -7.26 26.60 -11.98
C THR A 132 -5.74 26.69 -11.91
N VAL A 133 -5.11 25.62 -11.42
CA VAL A 133 -3.67 25.39 -11.53
C VAL A 133 -3.44 24.51 -12.76
N THR A 134 -2.68 24.98 -13.75
CA THR A 134 -2.36 24.20 -14.95
C THR A 134 -0.86 23.93 -15.00
N VAL A 135 -0.49 22.65 -15.08
CA VAL A 135 0.89 22.22 -15.28
C VAL A 135 1.10 21.95 -16.76
N PHE A 136 2.04 22.68 -17.37
CA PHE A 136 2.38 22.47 -18.77
C PHE A 136 3.52 21.45 -18.88
N PRO A 137 3.29 20.27 -19.48
CA PRO A 137 4.26 19.18 -19.48
C PRO A 137 5.43 19.44 -20.45
N SER A 138 5.28 20.38 -21.38
CA SER A 138 6.31 20.70 -22.37
C SER A 138 6.45 22.22 -22.60
N PRO A 139 7.61 22.69 -23.09
CA PRO A 139 7.76 24.07 -23.55
C PRO A 139 6.85 24.33 -24.76
N GLY A 140 6.16 25.47 -24.77
CA GLY A 140 5.17 25.79 -25.80
C GLY A 140 4.40 27.07 -25.49
N THR A 141 3.62 27.56 -26.46
CA THR A 141 2.68 28.65 -26.24
C THR A 141 1.27 28.08 -26.14
N TYR A 142 0.61 28.33 -25.02
CA TYR A 142 -0.70 27.79 -24.69
C TYR A 142 -1.72 28.92 -24.59
N THR A 143 -2.89 28.74 -25.21
CA THR A 143 -4.00 29.69 -25.11
C THR A 143 -5.07 29.13 -24.17
N ILE A 144 -5.34 29.85 -23.09
CA ILE A 144 -6.39 29.55 -22.13
C ILE A 144 -7.63 30.36 -22.55
N PRO A 145 -8.77 29.71 -22.90
CA PRO A 145 -9.94 30.40 -23.42
C PRO A 145 -10.64 31.24 -22.34
N ALA A 146 -11.30 32.33 -22.77
CA ALA A 146 -12.09 33.16 -21.88
C ALA A 146 -13.33 32.39 -21.35
N THR A 147 -13.64 32.53 -20.07
CA THR A 147 -14.81 31.91 -19.43
C THR A 147 -15.51 32.93 -18.53
N THR A 148 -16.84 33.05 -18.63
CA THR A 148 -17.64 33.92 -17.73
C THR A 148 -18.69 33.06 -17.02
N LEU A 149 -18.72 33.14 -15.70
CA LEU A 149 -19.64 32.40 -14.83
C LEU A 149 -20.48 33.39 -14.02
N THR A 150 -21.77 33.09 -13.84
CA THR A 150 -22.65 33.89 -12.98
C THR A 150 -23.13 33.03 -11.83
N VAL A 151 -22.87 33.47 -10.61
CA VAL A 151 -23.26 32.80 -9.37
C VAL A 151 -24.43 33.57 -8.78
N SER A 152 -25.56 32.90 -8.57
CA SER A 152 -26.82 33.51 -8.10
C SER A 152 -27.01 33.45 -6.58
N SER A 153 -26.26 32.60 -5.87
CA SER A 153 -26.34 32.42 -4.41
C SER A 153 -24.98 32.07 -3.83
N SER A 154 -24.72 32.42 -2.57
CA SER A 154 -23.44 32.15 -1.93
C SER A 154 -23.23 30.64 -1.77
N THR A 155 -22.05 30.15 -2.11
CA THR A 155 -21.69 28.73 -1.99
C THR A 155 -20.24 28.55 -1.53
N VAL A 156 -19.89 27.41 -0.97
CA VAL A 156 -18.51 27.06 -0.59
C VAL A 156 -17.94 26.12 -1.64
N VAL A 157 -16.78 26.46 -2.18
CA VAL A 157 -16.09 25.67 -3.19
C VAL A 157 -14.67 25.33 -2.72
N PRO A 158 -14.09 24.20 -3.18
CA PRO A 158 -12.70 23.91 -2.90
C PRO A 158 -11.82 24.77 -3.83
N GLN A 159 -10.95 25.61 -3.25
CA GLN A 159 -9.98 26.40 -4.00
C GLN A 159 -8.58 25.83 -3.79
N PRO A 160 -7.75 25.69 -4.85
CA PRO A 160 -6.38 25.21 -4.70
C PRO A 160 -5.51 26.27 -4.00
N THR A 161 -4.72 25.84 -3.02
CA THR A 161 -3.69 26.64 -2.34
C THR A 161 -2.35 25.90 -2.39
N THR A 162 -1.24 26.64 -2.33
CA THR A 162 0.10 26.05 -2.34
C THR A 162 0.88 26.35 -1.06
N THR A 163 1.77 25.44 -0.66
CA THR A 163 2.74 25.67 0.40
C THR A 163 4.04 24.94 0.11
N SER A 164 5.18 25.52 0.51
CA SER A 164 6.49 24.87 0.41
C SER A 164 6.73 24.02 1.65
N LEU A 165 7.02 22.74 1.45
CA LEU A 165 7.32 21.79 2.52
C LEU A 165 8.74 21.27 2.35
N THR A 166 9.47 21.13 3.46
CA THR A 166 10.75 20.42 3.49
C THR A 166 10.53 18.91 3.55
N SER A 167 11.55 18.08 3.30
CA SER A 167 11.44 16.62 3.49
C SER A 167 10.87 16.28 4.88
N GLY A 168 9.93 15.33 4.93
CA GLY A 168 9.27 14.89 6.16
C GLY A 168 7.73 14.91 6.10
N THR A 169 7.11 14.57 7.22
CA THR A 169 5.65 14.56 7.39
C THR A 169 5.17 15.91 7.90
N HIS A 170 4.18 16.49 7.22
CA HIS A 170 3.60 17.77 7.52
C HIS A 170 2.08 17.67 7.60
N THR A 171 1.49 18.56 8.38
CA THR A 171 0.05 18.72 8.47
C THR A 171 -0.33 20.05 7.83
N ILE A 172 -1.13 19.99 6.76
CA ILE A 172 -1.55 21.13 5.93
C ILE A 172 -3.07 21.14 5.78
N GLY A 173 -3.65 22.28 5.38
CA GLY A 173 -5.12 22.39 5.22
C GLY A 173 -5.91 22.33 6.53
N GLY A 174 -7.19 21.96 6.43
CA GLY A 174 -8.14 22.02 7.54
C GLY A 174 -8.68 23.43 7.81
N VAL A 175 -9.68 23.51 8.70
CA VAL A 175 -10.28 24.78 9.14
C VAL A 175 -9.77 25.12 10.53
N THR A 176 -9.06 26.25 10.65
CA THR A 176 -8.60 26.74 11.95
C THR A 176 -9.67 27.61 12.59
N THR A 177 -10.01 27.32 13.84
CA THR A 177 -11.00 28.08 14.62
C THR A 177 -10.52 28.29 16.05
N VAL A 178 -10.93 29.40 16.66
CA VAL A 178 -10.62 29.73 18.05
C VAL A 178 -11.91 29.66 18.85
N VAL A 179 -11.88 28.90 19.94
CA VAL A 179 -13.03 28.66 20.79
C VAL A 179 -12.72 29.21 22.17
N GLU A 180 -13.62 30.02 22.73
CA GLU A 180 -13.44 30.63 24.06
C GLU A 180 -14.10 29.83 25.20
N THR A 181 -15.04 28.95 24.87
CA THR A 181 -15.76 28.06 25.80
C THR A 181 -16.16 26.77 25.11
N SER A 182 -16.30 25.65 25.83
CA SER A 182 -16.70 24.36 25.25
C SER A 182 -17.85 24.50 24.25
N THR A 183 -17.62 24.18 22.98
CA THR A 183 -18.55 24.41 21.87
C THR A 183 -18.45 23.29 20.83
N THR A 184 -19.58 22.97 20.19
CA THR A 184 -19.62 22.08 19.02
C THR A 184 -19.65 22.92 17.75
N ILE A 185 -18.71 22.68 16.85
CA ILE A 185 -18.55 23.39 15.59
C ILE A 185 -18.97 22.48 14.45
N VAL A 186 -19.86 22.96 13.59
CA VAL A 186 -20.17 22.34 12.30
C VAL A 186 -19.56 23.23 11.23
N CYS A 187 -18.57 22.72 10.50
CA CYS A 187 -17.88 23.51 9.46
C CYS A 187 -17.64 22.70 8.19
N PRO A 188 -17.74 23.35 7.01
CA PRO A 188 -17.30 22.77 5.76
C PRO A 188 -15.78 22.72 5.70
N PHE A 189 -15.20 21.62 5.25
CA PHE A 189 -13.77 21.46 4.99
C PHE A 189 -13.58 20.94 3.56
N ALA A 190 -12.48 21.33 2.92
CA ALA A 190 -12.11 20.85 1.61
C ALA A 190 -11.21 19.63 1.74
N THR A 191 -11.46 18.61 0.93
CA THR A 191 -10.64 17.39 0.88
C THR A 191 -10.60 16.83 -0.53
N VAL A 192 -9.64 15.97 -0.80
CA VAL A 192 -9.59 15.19 -2.04
C VAL A 192 -10.48 13.95 -1.90
N SER A 193 -11.31 13.67 -2.90
CA SER A 193 -12.12 12.44 -2.97
C SER A 193 -11.71 11.62 -4.20
N PRO A 194 -11.30 10.36 -4.03
CA PRO A 194 -11.06 9.47 -5.16
C PRO A 194 -12.39 8.98 -5.76
N SER A 195 -12.49 8.97 -7.08
CA SER A 195 -13.58 8.33 -7.83
C SER A 195 -13.01 7.64 -9.08
N GLY A 196 -12.73 6.34 -8.98
CA GLY A 196 -12.06 5.59 -10.05
C GLY A 196 -10.62 6.07 -10.25
N SER A 197 -10.24 6.37 -11.49
CA SER A 197 -8.91 6.91 -11.85
C SER A 197 -8.76 8.42 -11.68
N THR A 198 -9.80 9.12 -11.20
CA THR A 198 -9.84 10.58 -11.13
C THR A 198 -9.98 11.04 -9.69
N VAL A 199 -9.07 11.92 -9.25
CA VAL A 199 -9.13 12.60 -7.96
C VAL A 199 -9.84 13.93 -8.15
N THR A 200 -10.87 14.20 -7.36
CA THR A 200 -11.63 15.47 -7.42
C THR A 200 -11.61 16.14 -6.05
N ASP A 201 -11.40 17.46 -6.02
CA ASP A 201 -11.53 18.25 -4.80
C ASP A 201 -13.03 18.41 -4.45
N VAL A 202 -13.40 18.12 -3.21
CA VAL A 202 -14.79 18.20 -2.73
C VAL A 202 -14.87 18.96 -1.41
N ILE A 203 -16.03 19.59 -1.16
CA ILE A 203 -16.38 20.15 0.14
C ILE A 203 -17.22 19.13 0.92
N MET A 204 -16.74 18.72 2.08
CA MET A 204 -17.49 17.91 3.04
C MET A 204 -17.80 18.73 4.29
N THR A 205 -18.80 18.31 5.08
CA THR A 205 -19.15 18.97 6.35
C THR A 205 -18.82 18.03 7.50
N THR A 206 -18.15 18.54 8.53
CA THR A 206 -17.85 17.78 9.74
C THR A 206 -18.39 18.49 10.98
N THR A 207 -18.67 17.71 12.02
CA THR A 207 -19.06 18.19 13.35
C THR A 207 -17.94 17.85 14.33
N TYR A 208 -17.37 18.88 14.95
CA TYR A 208 -16.23 18.76 15.87
C TYR A 208 -16.57 19.36 17.23
N ILE A 209 -16.29 18.62 18.30
CA ILE A 209 -16.52 19.09 19.67
C ILE A 209 -15.21 19.66 20.22
N CYS A 210 -15.20 20.95 20.51
CA CYS A 210 -14.10 21.66 21.17
C CYS A 210 -14.40 21.72 22.67
N PRO A 211 -13.85 20.83 23.52
CA PRO A 211 -14.24 20.73 24.94
C PRO A 211 -13.69 21.85 25.82
N THR A 212 -12.69 22.60 25.36
CA THR A 212 -11.96 23.59 26.15
C THR A 212 -11.64 24.82 25.31
N PRO A 213 -11.36 25.98 25.93
CA PRO A 213 -10.90 27.15 25.19
C PRO A 213 -9.54 26.88 24.52
N GLY A 214 -9.40 27.21 23.24
CA GLY A 214 -8.19 26.95 22.48
C GLY A 214 -8.36 27.13 20.98
N THR A 215 -7.24 27.03 20.26
CA THR A 215 -7.22 26.99 18.80
C THR A 215 -7.28 25.54 18.33
N TYR A 216 -8.23 25.25 17.44
CA TYR A 216 -8.45 23.92 16.89
C TYR A 216 -8.27 23.96 15.36
N THR A 217 -7.60 22.95 14.81
CA THR A 217 -7.54 22.71 13.36
C THR A 217 -8.41 21.50 13.05
N ILE A 218 -9.53 21.74 12.37
CA ILE A 218 -10.54 20.72 12.08
C ILE A 218 -10.26 20.11 10.71
N ALA A 219 -10.23 18.77 10.65
CA ALA A 219 -9.98 17.97 9.45
C ALA A 219 -8.71 18.39 8.67
N PRO A 220 -7.52 18.43 9.31
CA PRO A 220 -6.28 18.70 8.60
C PRO A 220 -5.89 17.53 7.68
N ILE A 221 -5.08 17.83 6.67
CA ILE A 221 -4.52 16.86 5.73
C ILE A 221 -3.08 16.58 6.14
N THR A 222 -2.75 15.33 6.42
CA THR A 222 -1.36 14.92 6.65
C THR A 222 -0.74 14.49 5.32
N THR A 223 0.41 15.07 4.97
CA THR A 223 1.16 14.72 3.76
C THR A 223 2.62 14.47 4.10
N THR A 224 3.28 13.58 3.36
CA THR A 224 4.70 13.30 3.52
C THR A 224 5.37 13.59 2.18
N VAL A 225 6.37 14.47 2.21
CA VAL A 225 7.15 14.81 1.03
C VAL A 225 8.56 14.23 1.18
N PRO A 226 9.09 13.51 0.17
CA PRO A 226 10.40 12.86 0.27
C PRO A 226 11.55 13.87 0.15
N GLU A 227 11.33 14.99 -0.54
CA GLU A 227 12.27 16.10 -0.69
C GLU A 227 11.51 17.42 -0.64
N SER A 228 12.25 18.54 -0.50
CA SER A 228 11.63 19.86 -0.39
C SER A 228 10.86 20.21 -1.67
N THR A 229 9.54 20.38 -1.57
CA THR A 229 8.66 20.58 -2.73
C THR A 229 7.50 21.53 -2.42
N VAL A 230 6.87 22.08 -3.45
CA VAL A 230 5.64 22.88 -3.34
C VAL A 230 4.45 21.96 -3.52
N VAL A 231 3.64 21.83 -2.46
CA VAL A 231 2.43 21.01 -2.47
C VAL A 231 1.21 21.88 -2.72
N VAL A 232 0.32 21.40 -3.60
CA VAL A 232 -1.01 21.98 -3.84
C VAL A 232 -2.06 21.20 -3.05
N TYR A 233 -2.91 21.89 -2.31
CA TYR A 233 -3.99 21.29 -1.52
C TYR A 233 -5.23 22.19 -1.53
N PRO A 234 -6.46 21.62 -1.45
CA PRO A 234 -7.68 22.42 -1.49
C PRO A 234 -7.98 23.05 -0.13
N VAL A 235 -8.52 24.26 -0.14
CA VAL A 235 -9.07 24.96 1.03
C VAL A 235 -10.50 25.43 0.74
N PRO A 236 -11.40 25.42 1.73
CA PRO A 236 -12.76 25.91 1.52
C PRO A 236 -12.76 27.43 1.32
N ALA A 237 -13.38 27.90 0.24
CA ALA A 237 -13.59 29.33 -0.01
C ALA A 237 -15.06 29.63 -0.28
N THR A 238 -15.55 30.73 0.28
CA THR A 238 -16.91 31.21 0.02
C THR A 238 -16.94 32.05 -1.26
N VAL A 239 -17.73 31.61 -2.23
CA VAL A 239 -18.05 32.36 -3.44
C VAL A 239 -19.36 33.08 -3.21
N THR A 240 -19.35 34.40 -3.31
CA THR A 240 -20.55 35.24 -3.18
C THR A 240 -21.26 35.41 -4.53
N PRO A 241 -22.55 35.78 -4.55
CA PRO A 241 -23.27 36.05 -5.79
C PRO A 241 -22.56 37.14 -6.61
N GLY A 242 -22.35 36.89 -7.89
CA GLY A 242 -21.58 37.79 -8.76
C GLY A 242 -21.26 37.19 -10.12
N THR A 243 -20.71 38.01 -11.02
CA THR A 243 -20.21 37.58 -12.32
C THR A 243 -18.69 37.50 -12.28
N TYR A 244 -18.17 36.31 -12.51
CA TYR A 244 -16.74 35.98 -12.48
C TYR A 244 -16.27 35.80 -13.92
N THR A 245 -15.27 36.57 -14.32
CA THR A 245 -14.74 36.52 -15.69
C THR A 245 -13.27 36.14 -15.66
N LYS A 246 -12.94 35.11 -16.42
CA LYS A 246 -11.59 34.70 -16.78
C LYS A 246 -11.36 35.15 -18.22
N SER A 247 -10.49 36.13 -18.43
CA SER A 247 -10.15 36.61 -19.78
C SER A 247 -9.27 35.59 -20.51
N GLU A 248 -9.26 35.63 -21.84
CA GLU A 248 -8.35 34.81 -22.64
C GLU A 248 -6.90 35.17 -22.32
N GLN A 249 -6.05 34.17 -22.07
CA GLN A 249 -4.65 34.37 -21.74
C GLN A 249 -3.76 33.46 -22.59
N THR A 250 -2.68 34.04 -23.13
CA THR A 250 -1.63 33.30 -23.82
C THR A 250 -0.42 33.15 -22.90
N VAL A 251 -0.06 31.92 -22.57
CA VAL A 251 1.06 31.58 -21.67
C VAL A 251 2.19 30.96 -22.49
N THR A 252 3.36 31.59 -22.51
CA THR A 252 4.56 31.03 -23.13
C THR A 252 5.41 30.34 -22.07
N VAL A 253 5.57 29.03 -22.20
CA VAL A 253 6.30 28.17 -21.28
C VAL A 253 7.65 27.80 -21.88
N ALA A 254 8.73 28.15 -21.20
CA ALA A 254 10.10 27.92 -21.67
C ALA A 254 10.75 26.66 -21.08
N VAL A 255 10.15 26.05 -20.05
CA VAL A 255 10.70 24.90 -19.31
C VAL A 255 9.63 23.85 -19.07
N THR A 256 10.02 22.58 -18.99
CA THR A 256 9.11 21.45 -18.68
C THR A 256 8.55 21.59 -17.26
N SER A 257 7.32 21.14 -17.04
CA SER A 257 6.63 21.13 -15.73
C SER A 257 6.37 22.52 -15.13
N TYR A 258 6.19 23.55 -15.96
CA TYR A 258 5.84 24.89 -15.50
C TYR A 258 4.41 24.95 -14.96
N THR A 259 4.26 25.44 -13.74
CA THR A 259 2.96 25.60 -13.07
C THR A 259 2.45 27.02 -13.26
N TYR A 260 1.25 27.16 -13.83
CA TYR A 260 0.59 28.44 -14.03
C TYR A 260 -0.69 28.54 -13.19
N PHE A 261 -0.77 29.60 -12.39
CA PHE A 261 -1.95 29.92 -11.57
C PHE A 261 -2.83 30.94 -12.29
N CYS A 262 -4.09 30.60 -12.53
CA CYS A 262 -5.02 31.46 -13.27
C CYS A 262 -6.32 31.68 -12.46
N PRO A 263 -6.39 32.78 -11.68
CA PRO A 263 -7.55 33.07 -10.85
C PRO A 263 -8.72 33.65 -11.65
N PHE A 264 -9.95 33.42 -11.18
CA PHE A 264 -11.11 34.17 -11.65
C PHE A 264 -11.09 35.60 -11.09
N ALA A 265 -11.21 36.61 -11.95
CA ALA A 265 -11.37 37.98 -11.49
C ALA A 265 -12.83 38.22 -11.11
N ASP A 266 -13.07 38.63 -9.87
CA ASP A 266 -14.36 39.17 -9.46
C ASP A 266 -14.49 40.59 -10.04
N SER A 267 -15.59 40.82 -10.76
CA SER A 267 -15.94 42.13 -11.31
C SER A 267 -16.21 43.18 -10.22
N SER A 268 -16.30 42.76 -8.95
CA SER A 268 -16.56 43.64 -7.79
C SER A 268 -15.30 44.25 -7.13
N THR A 269 -14.10 43.75 -7.41
CA THR A 269 -12.84 44.30 -6.86
C THR A 269 -11.95 44.89 -7.94
N SER A 270 -12.18 46.15 -8.27
CA SER A 270 -11.23 46.97 -9.03
C SER A 270 -10.14 47.54 -8.09
N SER A 271 -8.88 47.10 -8.25
CA SER A 271 -7.71 47.96 -8.00
C SER A 271 -6.39 47.32 -8.49
N ILE A 272 -5.96 47.76 -9.68
CA ILE A 272 -4.58 47.95 -10.19
C ILE A 272 -3.43 47.84 -9.17
N VAL A 273 -2.48 46.90 -9.38
CA VAL A 273 -1.03 47.17 -9.33
C VAL A 273 -0.27 46.18 -10.23
N ALA A 274 0.47 46.71 -11.21
CA ALA A 274 1.41 45.96 -12.03
C ALA A 274 2.71 45.70 -11.25
N ALA A 275 3.26 44.48 -11.33
CA ALA A 275 4.60 44.16 -10.81
C ALA A 275 5.41 43.37 -11.85
N ALA A 276 6.68 43.75 -11.96
CA ALA A 276 7.55 43.63 -13.12
C ALA A 276 8.18 42.24 -13.34
N ALA A 277 8.53 41.98 -14.60
CA ALA A 277 9.33 40.84 -15.06
C ALA A 277 10.82 40.98 -14.68
N PRO A 278 11.52 39.85 -14.41
CA PRO A 278 12.96 39.78 -14.59
C PRO A 278 13.34 38.98 -15.85
N THR A 279 14.50 39.37 -16.34
CA THR A 279 15.07 39.24 -17.68
C THR A 279 15.72 37.88 -17.94
N THR A 280 15.70 37.46 -19.20
CA THR A 280 16.41 36.31 -19.75
C THR A 280 17.94 36.52 -19.78
N THR A 281 18.71 35.45 -19.60
CA THR A 281 20.11 35.36 -20.08
C THR A 281 20.27 34.02 -20.80
N ALA A 282 20.66 34.09 -22.07
CA ALA A 282 20.80 32.98 -23.01
C ALA A 282 22.26 32.54 -23.17
N SER A 283 22.48 31.27 -23.55
CA SER A 283 23.72 30.76 -24.17
C SER A 283 23.42 29.45 -24.94
N PRO A 284 24.23 29.01 -25.93
CA PRO A 284 23.75 28.79 -27.29
C PRO A 284 23.70 27.31 -27.71
N ALA A 285 23.03 27.09 -28.85
CA ALA A 285 22.69 25.82 -29.48
C ALA A 285 23.89 24.94 -29.92
N PRO A 286 23.73 23.59 -29.99
CA PRO A 286 24.59 22.73 -30.77
C PRO A 286 24.05 22.53 -32.20
N VAL A 287 25.02 22.41 -33.10
CA VAL A 287 24.93 22.27 -34.56
C VAL A 287 24.56 20.85 -35.01
N SER A 288 23.76 20.79 -36.07
CA SER A 288 23.37 19.59 -36.81
C SER A 288 24.54 18.96 -37.58
N THR A 289 24.57 17.62 -37.65
CA THR A 289 25.16 16.91 -38.80
C THR A 289 24.35 15.67 -39.18
N THR A 290 24.27 15.51 -40.49
CA THR A 290 23.41 14.70 -41.35
C THR A 290 23.76 13.21 -41.44
N SER A 291 22.72 12.44 -41.77
CA SER A 291 22.73 11.06 -42.26
C SER A 291 23.60 10.83 -43.50
N ALA A 292 24.10 9.60 -43.64
CA ALA A 292 24.28 8.96 -44.94
C ALA A 292 24.11 7.43 -44.84
N VAL A 293 23.44 6.92 -45.86
CA VAL A 293 22.94 5.57 -46.12
C VAL A 293 24.06 4.67 -46.64
N VAL A 294 24.01 3.35 -46.38
CA VAL A 294 24.39 2.35 -47.39
C VAL A 294 23.68 1.00 -47.18
N SER A 295 23.43 0.39 -48.33
CA SER A 295 22.51 -0.70 -48.66
C SER A 295 23.24 -2.05 -48.78
N SER A 296 22.49 -3.16 -48.68
CA SER A 296 22.68 -4.48 -49.33
C SER A 296 22.16 -5.61 -48.41
N SER A 297 21.65 -6.75 -48.85
CA SER A 297 21.07 -7.24 -50.10
C SER A 297 20.42 -8.59 -49.74
N ALA A 298 19.32 -8.95 -50.41
CA ALA A 298 18.53 -10.13 -50.11
C ALA A 298 18.91 -11.39 -50.94
N SER A 299 18.47 -12.52 -50.41
CA SER A 299 17.97 -13.74 -51.07
C SER A 299 18.93 -14.89 -51.42
N SER A 300 18.58 -16.07 -50.90
CA SER A 300 18.44 -17.29 -51.69
C SER A 300 17.32 -18.18 -51.12
N THR A 301 16.56 -18.79 -52.03
CA THR A 301 15.36 -19.62 -51.84
C THR A 301 15.54 -20.95 -52.56
N SER A 302 15.09 -22.07 -51.98
CA SER A 302 14.56 -23.28 -52.66
C SER A 302 14.12 -24.28 -51.56
N SER A 303 12.83 -24.42 -51.24
CA SER A 303 11.76 -25.22 -51.89
C SER A 303 11.80 -26.72 -51.54
N PHE A 304 10.73 -27.23 -50.92
CA PHE A 304 9.99 -28.44 -51.35
C PHE A 304 8.58 -28.49 -50.73
N SER A 305 7.65 -29.03 -51.53
CA SER A 305 6.19 -29.02 -51.39
C SER A 305 5.60 -30.20 -50.62
N SER A 306 4.51 -29.90 -49.91
CA SER A 306 3.17 -30.55 -49.86
C SER A 306 3.01 -32.07 -49.71
N SER A 307 2.31 -32.52 -48.66
CA SER A 307 1.06 -33.32 -48.78
C SER A 307 0.28 -33.48 -47.45
N SER A 308 -0.95 -32.92 -47.48
CA SER A 308 -2.25 -33.36 -46.91
C SER A 308 -2.40 -34.34 -45.73
N SER A 309 -3.18 -33.84 -44.75
CA SER A 309 -4.34 -34.44 -44.05
C SER A 309 -4.15 -35.58 -43.04
N SER A 310 -4.50 -35.32 -41.77
CA SER A 310 -5.75 -35.84 -41.16
C SER A 310 -5.96 -35.31 -39.74
N SER A 311 -7.21 -34.95 -39.48
CA SER A 311 -7.80 -34.51 -38.22
C SER A 311 -7.73 -35.58 -37.12
N SER A 312 -7.33 -35.20 -35.91
CA SER A 312 -7.80 -35.85 -34.67
C SER A 312 -7.71 -34.88 -33.48
N SER A 313 -8.90 -34.45 -33.07
CA SER A 313 -9.39 -34.08 -31.74
C SER A 313 -8.38 -33.64 -30.67
N ALA A 314 -8.44 -32.34 -30.34
CA ALA A 314 -7.96 -31.80 -29.07
C ALA A 314 -8.64 -32.52 -27.87
N PRO A 315 -7.92 -32.85 -26.79
CA PRO A 315 -8.56 -33.16 -25.52
C PRO A 315 -9.26 -31.91 -25.02
N ALA A 316 -10.56 -32.04 -24.79
CA ALA A 316 -11.41 -30.99 -24.26
C ALA A 316 -10.84 -30.47 -22.94
N ALA A 317 -10.73 -29.14 -22.85
CA ALA A 317 -10.62 -28.43 -21.59
C ALA A 317 -11.80 -28.85 -20.69
N SER A 318 -11.48 -29.57 -19.62
CA SER A 318 -12.41 -29.87 -18.54
C SER A 318 -12.72 -28.56 -17.83
N SER A 319 -13.79 -27.90 -18.27
CA SER A 319 -14.48 -26.86 -17.51
C SER A 319 -15.15 -27.51 -16.30
N SER A 320 -14.37 -27.75 -15.24
CA SER A 320 -14.92 -28.03 -13.93
C SER A 320 -15.37 -26.72 -13.31
N SER A 321 -16.69 -26.60 -13.19
CA SER A 321 -17.43 -25.63 -12.37
C SER A 321 -16.64 -25.01 -11.23
N ALA A 322 -16.66 -23.67 -11.17
CA ALA A 322 -16.24 -22.87 -10.04
C ALA A 322 -16.85 -23.41 -8.74
N GLY A 323 -16.05 -24.17 -7.98
CA GLY A 323 -16.31 -24.49 -6.59
C GLY A 323 -15.75 -23.36 -5.74
N THR A 324 -16.56 -22.87 -4.80
CA THR A 324 -16.27 -21.74 -3.91
C THR A 324 -15.23 -22.05 -2.82
N GLY A 325 -14.27 -22.95 -3.07
CA GLY A 325 -13.32 -23.42 -2.05
C GLY A 325 -11.88 -23.43 -2.53
N SER A 326 -10.95 -23.15 -1.62
CA SER A 326 -9.51 -23.16 -1.88
C SER A 326 -9.02 -24.51 -2.43
N SER A 327 -8.01 -24.46 -3.31
CA SER A 327 -7.24 -25.61 -3.80
C SER A 327 -6.05 -25.99 -2.90
N LEU A 328 -5.94 -25.37 -1.71
CA LEU A 328 -4.97 -25.75 -0.68
C LEU A 328 -5.04 -27.25 -0.39
N GLY A 329 -3.89 -27.91 -0.48
CA GLY A 329 -3.76 -29.36 -0.32
C GLY A 329 -4.14 -30.19 -1.55
N LYS A 330 -4.57 -29.59 -2.67
CA LYS A 330 -5.13 -30.31 -3.84
C LYS A 330 -4.25 -30.26 -5.09
N VAL A 331 -3.37 -29.27 -5.22
CA VAL A 331 -2.54 -29.03 -6.41
C VAL A 331 -1.08 -28.80 -6.01
N SER A 332 -0.13 -29.22 -6.85
CA SER A 332 1.31 -29.09 -6.61
C SER A 332 2.04 -28.87 -7.94
N PRO A 333 3.03 -27.94 -8.03
CA PRO A 333 3.48 -27.02 -6.97
C PRO A 333 2.42 -25.97 -6.62
N TYR A 334 2.19 -25.76 -5.31
CA TYR A 334 1.06 -24.94 -4.85
C TYR A 334 1.31 -23.45 -5.03
N ALA A 335 2.26 -22.87 -4.28
CA ALA A 335 2.47 -21.43 -4.29
C ALA A 335 3.96 -21.04 -4.24
N VAL A 336 4.23 -19.81 -4.67
CA VAL A 336 5.54 -19.13 -4.49
C VAL A 336 5.29 -17.75 -3.90
N THR A 337 6.17 -17.29 -3.01
CA THR A 337 6.09 -15.92 -2.48
C THR A 337 6.65 -14.93 -3.49
N TYR A 338 6.01 -13.77 -3.57
CA TYR A 338 6.33 -12.75 -4.55
C TYR A 338 6.17 -11.35 -3.98
N THR A 339 7.02 -10.46 -4.46
CA THR A 339 6.94 -9.05 -4.15
C THR A 339 7.11 -8.22 -5.43
N GLY A 340 6.36 -7.13 -5.53
CA GLY A 340 6.49 -6.13 -6.59
C GLY A 340 7.56 -5.08 -6.32
N TYR A 341 8.49 -5.32 -5.39
CA TYR A 341 9.69 -4.51 -5.22
C TYR A 341 10.82 -5.02 -6.12
N ASN A 342 11.57 -4.09 -6.68
CA ASN A 342 12.76 -4.37 -7.44
C ASN A 342 13.79 -5.04 -6.52
N HIS A 343 14.21 -6.23 -6.91
CA HIS A 343 15.06 -7.13 -6.14
C HIS A 343 16.41 -6.56 -5.71
N GLU A 344 16.93 -5.53 -6.38
CA GLU A 344 18.18 -4.88 -6.00
C GLU A 344 17.97 -3.65 -5.12
N SER A 345 17.04 -2.78 -5.52
CA SER A 345 16.89 -1.44 -4.94
C SER A 345 15.79 -1.33 -3.88
N GLY A 346 14.86 -2.30 -3.81
CA GLY A 346 13.66 -2.23 -2.97
C GLY A 346 12.63 -1.19 -3.45
N SER A 347 12.85 -0.56 -4.62
CA SER A 347 11.89 0.38 -5.22
C SER A 347 10.73 -0.36 -5.87
N CYS A 348 9.58 0.29 -6.08
CA CYS A 348 8.47 -0.35 -6.78
C CYS A 348 8.82 -0.70 -8.24
N MET A 349 8.49 -1.92 -8.65
CA MET A 349 8.66 -2.37 -10.03
C MET A 349 7.62 -1.75 -10.96
N THR A 350 7.98 -1.66 -12.23
CA THR A 350 7.07 -1.31 -13.32
C THR A 350 6.17 -2.50 -13.70
N VAL A 351 5.06 -2.20 -14.38
CA VAL A 351 4.11 -3.21 -14.87
C VAL A 351 4.79 -4.26 -15.77
N ASP A 352 5.72 -3.84 -16.62
CA ASP A 352 6.42 -4.73 -17.57
C ASP A 352 7.46 -5.63 -16.87
N GLU A 353 8.14 -5.12 -15.84
CA GLU A 353 9.06 -5.93 -15.04
C GLU A 353 8.30 -7.02 -14.28
N VAL A 354 7.19 -6.64 -13.61
CA VAL A 354 6.30 -7.60 -12.94
C VAL A 354 5.79 -8.65 -13.93
N LYS A 355 5.32 -8.21 -15.10
CA LYS A 355 4.78 -9.10 -16.13
C LYS A 355 5.80 -10.18 -16.54
N THR A 356 7.05 -9.78 -16.74
CA THR A 356 8.14 -10.69 -17.15
C THR A 356 8.36 -11.79 -16.09
N GLU A 357 8.30 -11.44 -14.82
CA GLU A 357 8.46 -12.39 -13.72
C GLU A 357 7.25 -13.30 -13.56
N LEU A 358 6.04 -12.76 -13.69
CA LEU A 358 4.81 -13.55 -13.65
C LEU A 358 4.73 -14.55 -14.82
N GLU A 359 5.18 -14.17 -16.03
CA GLU A 359 5.29 -15.09 -17.16
C GLU A 359 6.22 -16.25 -16.84
N ASN A 360 7.36 -15.99 -16.16
CA ASN A 360 8.29 -17.03 -15.73
C ASN A 360 7.71 -17.93 -14.61
N ILE A 361 7.00 -17.35 -13.64
CA ILE A 361 6.30 -18.12 -12.60
C ILE A 361 5.24 -19.04 -13.23
N GLN A 362 4.51 -18.54 -14.23
CA GLN A 362 3.48 -19.29 -14.93
C GLN A 362 4.04 -20.51 -15.68
N VAL A 363 5.16 -20.37 -16.42
CA VAL A 363 5.78 -21.52 -17.11
C VAL A 363 6.39 -22.56 -16.16
N ASN A 364 6.61 -22.18 -14.89
CA ASN A 364 6.99 -23.10 -13.82
C ASN A 364 5.79 -23.74 -13.09
N GLU A 365 4.59 -23.59 -13.64
CA GLU A 365 3.35 -24.29 -13.24
C GLU A 365 2.91 -24.08 -11.79
N TYR A 366 3.32 -22.98 -11.15
CA TYR A 366 2.76 -22.60 -9.85
C TYR A 366 1.27 -22.31 -9.98
N TYR A 367 0.49 -22.76 -9.00
CA TYR A 367 -0.94 -22.50 -8.97
C TYR A 367 -1.29 -21.11 -8.42
N ALA A 368 -0.59 -20.68 -7.37
CA ALA A 368 -0.87 -19.43 -6.67
C ALA A 368 0.37 -18.58 -6.42
N LEU A 369 0.15 -17.28 -6.31
CA LEU A 369 1.13 -16.28 -5.89
C LEU A 369 0.79 -15.80 -4.49
N ARG A 370 1.72 -15.88 -3.54
CA ARG A 370 1.57 -15.26 -2.22
C ARG A 370 2.18 -13.87 -2.21
N MET A 371 1.34 -12.88 -1.94
CA MET A 371 1.71 -11.48 -1.82
C MET A 371 1.70 -11.05 -0.36
N TYR A 372 2.51 -10.05 0.00
CA TYR A 372 2.70 -9.61 1.38
C TYR A 372 1.84 -8.40 1.78
N SER A 373 1.58 -7.51 0.83
CA SER A 373 0.93 -6.22 1.08
C SER A 373 0.31 -5.68 -0.21
N THR A 374 -0.39 -4.55 -0.09
CA THR A 374 -0.91 -3.78 -1.22
C THR A 374 0.04 -2.69 -1.72
N ASP A 375 1.23 -2.59 -1.13
CA ASP A 375 2.25 -1.60 -1.47
C ASP A 375 2.61 -1.62 -2.96
N CYS A 376 3.21 -0.55 -3.47
CA CYS A 376 3.63 -0.45 -4.88
C CYS A 376 2.49 -0.65 -5.88
N ASN A 377 1.25 -0.33 -5.47
CA ASN A 377 0.05 -0.52 -6.27
C ASN A 377 -0.07 -1.97 -6.77
N GLN A 378 0.41 -2.94 -5.98
CA GLN A 378 0.49 -4.35 -6.37
C GLN A 378 -0.88 -4.97 -6.64
N MET A 379 -1.97 -4.39 -6.12
CA MET A 379 -3.33 -4.80 -6.49
C MET A 379 -3.61 -4.63 -7.99
N GLU A 380 -3.06 -3.60 -8.63
CA GLU A 380 -3.22 -3.42 -10.07
C GLU A 380 -2.02 -3.95 -10.87
N THR A 381 -0.80 -3.78 -10.35
CA THR A 381 0.41 -4.15 -11.09
C THR A 381 0.73 -5.64 -11.00
N VAL A 382 0.41 -6.32 -9.91
CA VAL A 382 0.68 -7.76 -9.72
C VAL A 382 -0.61 -8.57 -9.80
N ALA A 383 -1.58 -8.28 -8.93
CA ALA A 383 -2.76 -9.12 -8.74
C ALA A 383 -3.59 -9.26 -10.02
N SER A 384 -3.97 -8.16 -10.66
CA SER A 384 -4.72 -8.17 -11.92
C SER A 384 -3.99 -8.93 -13.04
N GLN A 385 -2.65 -8.79 -13.13
CA GLN A 385 -1.85 -9.48 -14.14
C GLN A 385 -1.77 -10.99 -13.87
N ALA A 386 -1.45 -11.39 -12.64
CA ALA A 386 -1.33 -12.79 -12.24
C ALA A 386 -2.64 -13.55 -12.50
N ILE A 387 -3.79 -12.95 -12.13
CA ILE A 387 -5.12 -13.52 -12.39
C ILE A 387 -5.38 -13.66 -13.89
N SER A 388 -5.01 -12.67 -14.70
CA SER A 388 -5.16 -12.74 -16.16
C SER A 388 -4.32 -13.86 -16.79
N MET A 389 -3.23 -14.27 -16.13
CA MET A 389 -2.38 -15.40 -16.49
C MET A 389 -2.88 -16.73 -15.89
N GLY A 390 -3.99 -16.74 -15.16
CA GLY A 390 -4.57 -17.94 -14.57
C GLY A 390 -3.96 -18.36 -13.24
N LEU A 391 -3.07 -17.54 -12.66
CA LEU A 391 -2.60 -17.73 -11.28
C LEU A 391 -3.71 -17.33 -10.30
N ARG A 392 -3.77 -18.03 -9.17
CA ARG A 392 -4.53 -17.59 -7.99
C ARG A 392 -3.70 -16.66 -7.12
N LEU A 393 -4.36 -15.91 -6.24
CA LEU A 393 -3.70 -15.02 -5.30
C LEU A 393 -3.98 -15.39 -3.85
N ILE A 394 -2.90 -15.56 -3.09
CA ILE A 394 -2.92 -15.52 -1.63
C ILE A 394 -2.55 -14.08 -1.26
N LEU A 395 -3.56 -13.26 -0.94
CA LEU A 395 -3.33 -11.85 -0.62
C LEU A 395 -2.83 -11.69 0.81
N GLY A 396 -1.88 -10.80 1.02
CA GLY A 396 -1.35 -10.46 2.35
C GLY A 396 -1.72 -9.05 2.76
N VAL A 397 -1.88 -8.84 4.06
CA VAL A 397 -1.93 -7.54 4.72
C VAL A 397 -0.69 -7.41 5.58
N TYR A 398 0.13 -6.38 5.36
CA TYR A 398 1.33 -6.18 6.17
C TYR A 398 1.08 -5.27 7.37
N ILE A 399 1.40 -5.73 8.58
CA ILE A 399 1.35 -4.91 9.79
C ILE A 399 2.78 -4.54 10.17
N GLY A 400 3.10 -3.24 10.15
CA GLY A 400 4.43 -2.73 10.47
C GLY A 400 4.46 -1.98 11.79
N SER A 401 5.53 -1.20 12.01
CA SER A 401 5.76 -0.42 13.24
C SER A 401 4.65 0.54 13.70
N GLY A 402 3.66 0.83 12.86
CA GLY A 402 2.44 1.54 13.25
C GLY A 402 1.39 0.67 13.98
N GLY A 403 1.70 -0.61 14.21
CA GLY A 403 0.77 -1.62 14.72
C GLY A 403 -0.39 -1.88 13.78
N VAL A 404 -1.47 -2.51 14.27
CA VAL A 404 -2.65 -2.91 13.49
C VAL A 404 -3.30 -1.78 12.67
N SER A 405 -3.02 -0.51 13.00
CA SER A 405 -3.46 0.64 12.22
C SER A 405 -2.86 0.68 10.80
N SER A 406 -1.64 0.17 10.60
CA SER A 406 -1.00 0.13 9.29
C SER A 406 -1.61 -0.93 8.36
N GLY A 407 -2.19 -2.00 8.91
CA GLY A 407 -2.92 -3.00 8.12
C GLY A 407 -4.29 -2.51 7.67
N SER A 408 -4.90 -1.57 8.42
CA SER A 408 -6.27 -1.10 8.16
C SER A 408 -6.44 -0.38 6.82
N SER A 409 -5.41 0.34 6.34
CA SER A 409 -5.45 0.96 5.01
C SER A 409 -5.42 -0.09 3.89
N GLN A 410 -4.60 -1.13 4.05
CA GLN A 410 -4.48 -2.21 3.07
C GLN A 410 -5.77 -3.03 2.99
N VAL A 411 -6.45 -3.27 4.12
CA VAL A 411 -7.80 -3.88 4.14
C VAL A 411 -8.78 -3.05 3.29
N SER A 412 -8.72 -1.72 3.38
CA SER A 412 -9.58 -0.83 2.59
C SER A 412 -9.27 -0.91 1.09
N GLU A 413 -7.98 -1.00 0.73
CA GLU A 413 -7.52 -1.17 -0.65
C GLU A 413 -7.96 -2.53 -1.23
N ILE A 414 -7.82 -3.62 -0.46
CA ILE A 414 -8.30 -4.96 -0.80
C ILE A 414 -9.82 -4.95 -1.01
N VAL A 415 -10.59 -4.29 -0.15
CA VAL A 415 -12.05 -4.16 -0.29
C VAL A 415 -12.43 -3.42 -1.57
N ASN A 416 -11.75 -2.31 -1.87
CA ASN A 416 -12.03 -1.52 -3.07
C ASN A 416 -11.72 -2.31 -4.34
N TRP A 417 -10.54 -2.95 -4.38
CA TRP A 417 -10.14 -3.79 -5.50
C TRP A 417 -11.04 -5.02 -5.65
N GLY A 418 -11.34 -5.70 -4.55
CA GLY A 418 -12.18 -6.90 -4.53
C GLY A 418 -13.59 -6.63 -5.04
N LYS A 419 -14.22 -5.51 -4.62
CA LYS A 419 -15.52 -5.09 -5.15
C LYS A 419 -15.47 -4.74 -6.63
N ALA A 420 -14.40 -4.10 -7.09
CA ALA A 420 -14.24 -3.74 -8.50
C ALA A 420 -14.04 -4.98 -9.40
N ASN A 421 -13.43 -6.04 -8.87
CA ASN A 421 -13.04 -7.25 -9.60
C ASN A 421 -13.86 -8.49 -9.19
N ASN A 422 -15.00 -8.31 -8.52
CA ASN A 422 -15.88 -9.38 -8.03
C ASN A 422 -15.17 -10.45 -7.19
N TRP A 423 -14.07 -10.11 -6.52
CA TRP A 423 -13.24 -11.01 -5.74
C TRP A 423 -12.70 -12.22 -6.53
N GLU A 424 -12.72 -12.16 -7.87
CA GLU A 424 -12.20 -13.23 -8.72
C GLU A 424 -10.69 -13.38 -8.53
N GLY A 425 -10.16 -14.60 -8.69
CA GLY A 425 -8.73 -14.86 -8.58
C GLY A 425 -8.17 -15.05 -7.16
N ILE A 426 -8.88 -14.66 -6.09
CA ILE A 426 -8.38 -14.76 -4.70
C ILE A 426 -8.59 -16.17 -4.10
N GLU A 427 -7.49 -16.80 -3.72
CA GLU A 427 -7.46 -18.09 -3.03
C GLU A 427 -7.90 -17.98 -1.57
N PHE A 428 -7.19 -17.17 -0.78
CA PHE A 428 -7.51 -16.77 0.59
C PHE A 428 -6.71 -15.50 0.94
N ILE A 429 -6.97 -14.93 2.12
CA ILE A 429 -6.32 -13.70 2.58
C ILE A 429 -5.58 -13.96 3.90
N LEU A 430 -4.30 -13.60 3.96
CA LEU A 430 -3.48 -13.54 5.16
C LEU A 430 -3.57 -12.13 5.74
N LEU A 431 -3.99 -12.01 7.00
CA LEU A 431 -4.29 -10.73 7.63
C LEU A 431 -3.11 -10.15 8.44
N ASP A 432 -1.92 -10.69 8.25
CA ASP A 432 -0.64 -10.19 8.73
C ASP A 432 0.52 -10.89 7.97
N ASN A 433 1.74 -10.52 8.36
CA ASN A 433 2.93 -11.35 8.25
C ASN A 433 3.85 -10.99 9.43
N GLU A 434 4.01 -11.91 10.38
CA GLU A 434 4.97 -11.84 11.48
C GLU A 434 4.81 -10.59 12.38
N ALA A 435 3.59 -10.09 12.51
CA ALA A 435 3.30 -8.87 13.24
C ALA A 435 3.51 -9.01 14.75
N VAL A 436 3.27 -10.20 15.30
CA VAL A 436 3.48 -10.51 16.72
C VAL A 436 4.94 -10.82 16.98
N SER A 437 5.58 -11.68 16.17
CA SER A 437 7.02 -11.96 16.31
C SER A 437 7.88 -10.71 16.16
N ASP A 438 7.50 -9.78 15.28
CA ASP A 438 8.19 -8.50 15.10
C ASP A 438 7.93 -7.50 16.24
N GLY A 439 7.00 -7.80 17.14
CA GLY A 439 6.64 -6.94 18.25
C GLY A 439 5.86 -5.69 17.85
N TYR A 440 5.23 -5.68 16.67
CA TYR A 440 4.40 -4.57 16.21
C TYR A 440 3.00 -4.57 16.82
N CYS A 441 2.52 -5.73 17.27
CA CYS A 441 1.31 -5.86 18.05
C CYS A 441 1.37 -7.10 18.94
N THR A 442 0.46 -7.17 19.91
CA THR A 442 0.23 -8.38 20.71
C THR A 442 -0.71 -9.34 19.97
N ALA A 443 -0.68 -10.64 20.31
CA ALA A 443 -1.60 -11.63 19.74
C ALA A 443 -3.09 -11.27 19.95
N SER A 444 -3.43 -10.57 21.05
CA SER A 444 -4.80 -10.10 21.30
C SER A 444 -5.21 -8.93 20.39
N GLU A 445 -4.28 -8.00 20.11
CA GLU A 445 -4.49 -6.92 19.16
C GLU A 445 -4.62 -7.46 17.74
N LEU A 446 -3.75 -8.41 17.36
CA LEU A 446 -3.85 -9.11 16.08
C LEU A 446 -5.19 -9.84 15.95
N ALA A 447 -5.61 -10.62 16.95
CA ALA A 447 -6.89 -11.33 16.89
C ALA A 447 -8.09 -10.39 16.74
N SER A 448 -8.04 -9.22 17.40
CA SER A 448 -9.06 -8.17 17.26
C SER A 448 -9.06 -7.57 15.86
N PHE A 449 -7.88 -7.30 15.30
CA PHE A 449 -7.71 -6.82 13.93
C PHE A 449 -8.24 -7.83 12.91
N VAL A 450 -7.84 -9.10 13.02
CA VAL A 450 -8.29 -10.21 12.16
C VAL A 450 -9.81 -10.29 12.15
N THR A 451 -10.45 -10.28 13.34
CA THR A 451 -11.91 -10.31 13.45
C THR A 451 -12.56 -9.14 12.70
N SER A 452 -12.09 -7.91 12.94
CA SER A 452 -12.62 -6.71 12.30
C SER A 452 -12.39 -6.67 10.78
N ALA A 453 -11.22 -7.15 10.33
CA ALA A 453 -10.88 -7.19 8.91
C ALA A 453 -11.73 -8.23 8.18
N LYS A 454 -11.91 -9.43 8.76
CA LYS A 454 -12.82 -10.46 8.24
C LYS A 454 -14.24 -9.92 8.07
N GLU A 455 -14.80 -9.29 9.10
CA GLU A 455 -16.13 -8.70 9.03
C GLU A 455 -16.24 -7.66 7.90
N THR A 456 -15.24 -6.78 7.78
CA THR A 456 -15.23 -5.72 6.76
C THR A 456 -15.14 -6.29 5.34
N ILE A 457 -14.24 -7.25 5.12
CA ILE A 457 -14.00 -7.87 3.82
C ILE A 457 -15.18 -8.76 3.40
N SER A 458 -15.74 -9.55 4.33
CA SER A 458 -16.93 -10.36 4.07
C SER A 458 -18.18 -9.50 3.81
N ALA A 459 -18.36 -8.38 4.54
CA ALA A 459 -19.44 -7.43 4.26
C ALA A 459 -19.34 -6.79 2.87
N ALA A 460 -18.13 -6.74 2.29
CA ALA A 460 -17.87 -6.29 0.94
C ALA A 460 -18.07 -7.38 -0.14
N GLY A 461 -18.52 -8.58 0.24
CA GLY A 461 -18.92 -9.65 -0.67
C GLY A 461 -17.89 -10.76 -0.86
N TYR A 462 -16.75 -10.72 -0.16
CA TYR A 462 -15.79 -11.82 -0.18
C TYR A 462 -16.32 -13.02 0.61
N THR A 463 -16.23 -14.21 0.01
CA THR A 463 -16.70 -15.47 0.63
C THR A 463 -15.60 -16.51 0.81
N GLY A 464 -14.34 -16.14 0.57
CA GLY A 464 -13.21 -17.04 0.77
C GLY A 464 -12.71 -17.05 2.23
N GLU A 465 -11.61 -17.75 2.44
CA GLU A 465 -11.05 -18.03 3.76
C GLU A 465 -9.99 -17.00 4.16
N PHE A 466 -9.71 -16.93 5.46
CA PHE A 466 -8.75 -16.03 6.07
C PHE A 466 -7.82 -16.77 7.04
N SER A 467 -6.56 -16.36 7.05
CA SER A 467 -5.56 -16.83 8.02
C SER A 467 -4.58 -15.70 8.37
N ILE A 468 -3.50 -16.04 9.07
CA ILE A 468 -2.38 -15.18 9.47
C ILE A 468 -1.08 -15.93 9.15
N ALA A 469 0.06 -15.25 9.07
CA ALA A 469 1.37 -15.83 8.81
C ALA A 469 2.37 -15.44 9.91
N GLU A 470 2.37 -16.22 10.99
CA GLU A 470 3.30 -16.08 12.13
C GLU A 470 4.22 -17.31 12.20
N PRO A 471 5.42 -17.22 12.80
CA PRO A 471 6.27 -18.38 13.04
C PRO A 471 5.67 -19.34 14.09
N LEU A 472 6.18 -20.58 14.13
CA LEU A 472 5.61 -21.65 14.96
C LEU A 472 5.61 -21.33 16.46
N ASP A 473 6.62 -20.61 16.96
CA ASP A 473 6.74 -20.24 18.37
C ASP A 473 5.63 -19.29 18.84
N ILE A 474 5.18 -18.38 17.96
CA ILE A 474 4.00 -17.54 18.20
C ILE A 474 2.74 -18.41 18.27
N TRP A 475 2.57 -19.38 17.37
CA TRP A 475 1.45 -20.31 17.48
C TRP A 475 1.50 -21.13 18.77
N GLN A 476 2.67 -21.61 19.18
CA GLN A 476 2.82 -22.38 20.42
C GLN A 476 2.48 -21.56 21.67
N SER A 477 2.81 -20.26 21.68
CA SER A 477 2.57 -19.37 22.81
C SER A 477 1.14 -18.81 22.83
N ASP A 478 0.55 -18.53 21.66
CA ASP A 478 -0.69 -17.76 21.53
C ASP A 478 -1.84 -18.49 20.79
N ALA A 479 -1.73 -19.81 20.54
CA ALA A 479 -2.76 -20.61 19.85
C ALA A 479 -4.18 -20.39 20.39
N SER A 480 -4.36 -20.33 21.71
CA SER A 480 -5.68 -20.14 22.32
C SER A 480 -6.36 -18.82 21.93
N THR A 481 -5.56 -17.82 21.56
CA THR A 481 -6.02 -16.51 21.07
C THR A 481 -6.22 -16.57 19.54
N LEU A 482 -5.20 -17.02 18.82
CA LEU A 482 -5.11 -16.90 17.35
C LEU A 482 -5.94 -17.95 16.60
N CYS A 483 -5.98 -19.20 17.06
CA CYS A 483 -6.73 -20.27 16.38
C CYS A 483 -8.24 -19.95 16.25
N SER A 484 -8.79 -19.15 17.17
CA SER A 484 -10.23 -18.85 17.20
C SER A 484 -10.71 -17.85 16.15
N VAL A 485 -9.79 -17.08 15.54
CA VAL A 485 -10.13 -15.99 14.60
C VAL A 485 -9.78 -16.31 13.14
N VAL A 486 -8.96 -17.34 12.91
CA VAL A 486 -8.59 -17.81 11.57
C VAL A 486 -9.44 -19.00 11.14
N ASP A 487 -9.61 -19.19 9.82
CA ASP A 487 -10.31 -20.35 9.28
C ASP A 487 -9.42 -21.60 9.26
N PHE A 488 -8.10 -21.39 9.13
CA PHE A 488 -7.07 -22.40 9.33
C PHE A 488 -5.75 -21.79 9.82
N PRO A 489 -4.89 -22.52 10.54
CA PRO A 489 -3.56 -22.05 10.89
C PRO A 489 -2.65 -21.99 9.65
N SER A 490 -1.82 -20.96 9.60
CA SER A 490 -0.74 -20.84 8.64
C SER A 490 0.52 -20.29 9.29
N ALA A 491 1.68 -20.79 8.90
CA ALA A 491 2.93 -20.41 9.52
C ALA A 491 4.10 -20.32 8.55
N ASN A 492 5.01 -19.40 8.84
CA ASN A 492 6.33 -19.33 8.22
C ASN A 492 7.21 -20.40 8.88
N LEU A 493 7.56 -21.44 8.14
CA LEU A 493 8.28 -22.62 8.65
C LEU A 493 9.58 -22.79 7.87
N GLN A 494 10.65 -22.27 8.45
CA GLN A 494 11.97 -22.15 7.81
C GLN A 494 12.98 -23.09 8.48
N ALA A 495 13.19 -24.26 7.89
CA ALA A 495 14.09 -25.28 8.42
C ALA A 495 15.53 -24.80 8.67
N PHE A 496 16.01 -23.83 7.87
CA PHE A 496 17.35 -23.27 7.99
C PHE A 496 17.68 -22.71 9.38
N PHE A 497 16.69 -22.15 10.09
CA PHE A 497 16.92 -21.57 11.41
C PHE A 497 17.03 -22.62 12.52
N ASN A 498 16.82 -23.90 12.22
CA ASN A 498 17.13 -24.99 13.12
C ASN A 498 18.55 -25.51 12.86
N SER A 499 19.45 -25.33 13.85
CA SER A 499 20.86 -25.68 13.72
C SER A 499 21.15 -27.19 13.58
N ASP A 500 20.15 -28.05 13.81
CA ASP A 500 20.30 -29.50 13.76
C ASP A 500 19.76 -30.13 12.46
N VAL A 501 19.21 -29.32 11.55
CA VAL A 501 18.56 -29.77 10.31
C VAL A 501 19.48 -29.58 9.11
N GLU A 502 19.74 -30.66 8.37
CA GLU A 502 20.42 -30.58 7.07
C GLU A 502 19.44 -30.21 5.96
N ALA A 503 19.94 -29.60 4.88
CA ALA A 503 19.09 -29.14 3.78
C ALA A 503 18.18 -30.25 3.21
N SER A 504 18.69 -31.47 3.02
CA SER A 504 17.92 -32.62 2.53
C SER A 504 16.80 -33.07 3.49
N GLU A 505 16.89 -32.72 4.78
CA GLU A 505 15.92 -33.06 5.82
C GLU A 505 14.81 -32.00 5.98
N ALA A 506 14.95 -30.84 5.32
CA ALA A 506 14.06 -29.69 5.47
C ALA A 506 12.57 -30.05 5.32
N GLY A 507 12.19 -30.82 4.29
CA GLY A 507 10.80 -31.20 4.08
C GLY A 507 10.22 -32.06 5.20
N SER A 508 11.01 -32.99 5.75
CA SER A 508 10.59 -33.83 6.87
C SER A 508 10.48 -33.05 8.18
N PHE A 509 11.38 -32.08 8.39
CA PHE A 509 11.34 -31.19 9.54
C PHE A 509 10.10 -30.30 9.50
N VAL A 510 9.86 -29.59 8.39
CA VAL A 510 8.70 -28.72 8.22
C VAL A 510 7.40 -29.52 8.33
N ALA A 511 7.36 -30.76 7.84
CA ALA A 511 6.19 -31.62 7.99
C ALA A 511 5.90 -31.95 9.47
N SER A 512 6.93 -32.09 10.30
CA SER A 512 6.74 -32.29 11.75
C SER A 512 6.20 -31.04 12.44
N GLU A 513 6.58 -29.85 11.99
CA GLU A 513 6.07 -28.57 12.49
C GLU A 513 4.60 -28.35 12.10
N VAL A 514 4.20 -28.78 10.90
CA VAL A 514 2.80 -28.80 10.48
C VAL A 514 1.94 -29.67 11.41
N GLU A 515 2.44 -30.83 11.85
CA GLU A 515 1.71 -31.68 12.81
C GLU A 515 1.60 -31.04 14.22
N ILE A 516 2.56 -30.21 14.60
CA ILE A 516 2.46 -29.38 15.82
C ILE A 516 1.34 -28.34 15.65
N LEU A 517 1.28 -27.63 14.52
CA LEU A 517 0.22 -26.65 14.25
C LEU A 517 -1.18 -27.27 14.28
N LYS A 518 -1.37 -28.46 13.68
CA LYS A 518 -2.64 -29.19 13.75
C LYS A 518 -3.04 -29.53 15.19
N THR A 519 -2.07 -29.88 16.02
CA THR A 519 -2.31 -30.16 17.44
C THR A 519 -2.70 -28.91 18.22
N LEU A 520 -2.11 -27.76 17.88
CA LEU A 520 -2.41 -26.47 18.52
C LEU A 520 -3.78 -25.92 18.11
N CYS A 521 -4.16 -26.06 16.84
CA CYS A 521 -5.43 -25.60 16.27
C CYS A 521 -6.31 -26.79 15.80
N PRO A 522 -6.87 -27.60 16.72
CA PRO A 522 -7.59 -28.82 16.38
C PRO A 522 -8.98 -28.61 15.74
N GLN A 523 -9.40 -27.35 15.54
CA GLN A 523 -10.67 -27.03 14.89
C GLN A 523 -10.68 -27.35 13.38
N THR A 524 -9.50 -27.59 12.78
CA THR A 524 -9.35 -27.91 11.36
C THR A 524 -8.11 -28.79 11.13
N GLU A 525 -8.15 -29.58 10.05
CA GLU A 525 -6.99 -30.34 9.55
C GLU A 525 -6.23 -29.58 8.45
N THR A 526 -6.81 -28.49 7.95
CA THR A 526 -6.20 -27.63 6.93
C THR A 526 -5.08 -26.82 7.57
N VAL A 527 -3.91 -26.83 6.94
CA VAL A 527 -2.75 -25.98 7.30
C VAL A 527 -2.15 -25.44 6.02
N PHE A 528 -1.63 -24.22 6.07
CA PHE A 528 -0.84 -23.63 4.99
C PHE A 528 0.55 -23.25 5.50
N VAL A 529 1.60 -23.72 4.83
CA VAL A 529 2.96 -23.27 5.10
C VAL A 529 3.20 -22.01 4.28
N SER A 530 3.08 -20.85 4.92
CA SER A 530 3.10 -19.55 4.25
C SER A 530 4.47 -19.16 3.72
N GLU A 531 5.53 -19.70 4.32
CA GLU A 531 6.90 -19.63 3.81
C GLU A 531 7.66 -20.89 4.16
N SER A 532 8.38 -21.42 3.18
CA SER A 532 9.46 -22.36 3.45
C SER A 532 10.47 -22.31 2.32
N GLY A 533 11.74 -22.25 2.67
CA GLY A 533 12.83 -22.07 1.72
C GLY A 533 14.18 -22.50 2.28
N TRP A 534 15.23 -22.14 1.54
CA TRP A 534 16.61 -22.30 1.98
C TRP A 534 17.52 -21.28 1.28
N PRO A 535 18.48 -20.65 1.97
CA PRO A 535 19.33 -19.63 1.37
C PRO A 535 20.50 -20.22 0.58
N THR A 536 20.93 -19.52 -0.48
CA THR A 536 22.08 -19.91 -1.31
C THR A 536 23.42 -19.38 -0.81
N GLN A 537 23.40 -18.36 0.06
CA GLN A 537 24.60 -17.73 0.63
C GLN A 537 24.32 -17.26 2.06
N GLY A 538 25.38 -16.90 2.78
CA GLY A 538 25.36 -16.48 4.18
C GLY A 538 26.23 -17.37 5.06
N GLU A 539 26.06 -17.24 6.37
CA GLU A 539 26.74 -18.03 7.37
C GLU A 539 26.02 -19.35 7.64
N THR A 540 26.77 -20.37 8.05
CA THR A 540 26.22 -21.67 8.43
C THR A 540 25.61 -21.61 9.84
N ASN A 541 24.40 -22.14 9.99
CA ASN A 541 23.75 -22.34 11.29
C ASN A 541 23.84 -23.83 11.68
N GLY A 542 24.92 -24.22 12.36
CA GLY A 542 25.14 -25.63 12.73
C GLY A 542 25.23 -26.56 11.52
N LYS A 543 24.23 -27.42 11.30
CA LYS A 543 24.09 -28.28 10.13
C LYS A 543 23.38 -27.62 8.95
N ALA A 544 22.67 -26.52 9.19
CA ALA A 544 22.01 -25.77 8.14
C ALA A 544 23.03 -24.91 7.39
N VAL A 545 23.58 -25.50 6.31
CA VAL A 545 24.57 -24.85 5.43
C VAL A 545 23.85 -24.17 4.27
N PRO A 546 24.02 -22.86 4.05
CA PRO A 546 23.53 -22.20 2.84
C PRO A 546 24.34 -22.62 1.62
N GLY A 547 23.69 -22.71 0.45
CA GLY A 547 24.36 -23.09 -0.80
C GLY A 547 23.38 -23.39 -1.92
N VAL A 548 23.84 -23.37 -3.17
CA VAL A 548 22.98 -23.64 -4.35
C VAL A 548 22.53 -25.11 -4.36
N SER A 549 23.45 -26.05 -4.14
CA SER A 549 23.12 -27.48 -4.02
C SER A 549 22.22 -27.78 -2.82
N GLU A 550 22.46 -27.09 -1.72
CA GLU A 550 21.72 -27.21 -0.47
C GLU A 550 20.31 -26.64 -0.65
N GLN A 551 20.16 -25.47 -1.27
CA GLN A 551 18.85 -24.92 -1.60
C GLN A 551 18.06 -25.87 -2.48
N LYS A 552 18.67 -26.42 -3.54
CA LYS A 552 18.01 -27.43 -4.38
C LYS A 552 17.56 -28.64 -3.56
N ALA A 553 18.43 -29.20 -2.72
CA ALA A 553 18.10 -30.35 -1.88
C ALA A 553 16.94 -30.05 -0.90
N ALA A 554 16.92 -28.86 -0.29
CA ALA A 554 15.87 -28.43 0.61
C ALA A 554 14.54 -28.20 -0.10
N ILE A 555 14.54 -27.48 -1.22
CA ILE A 555 13.32 -27.22 -1.99
C ILE A 555 12.74 -28.52 -2.57
N ASP A 556 13.58 -29.44 -3.08
CA ASP A 556 13.12 -30.75 -3.54
C ASP A 556 12.51 -31.58 -2.38
N SER A 557 13.12 -31.54 -1.20
CA SER A 557 12.61 -32.19 0.02
C SER A 557 11.26 -31.61 0.46
N ILE A 558 11.14 -30.28 0.53
CA ILE A 558 9.91 -29.55 0.89
C ILE A 558 8.80 -29.84 -0.13
N ARG A 559 9.08 -29.74 -1.44
CA ARG A 559 8.10 -30.05 -2.50
C ARG A 559 7.60 -31.49 -2.41
N SER A 560 8.50 -32.44 -2.13
CA SER A 560 8.12 -33.85 -1.99
C SER A 560 7.23 -34.11 -0.78
N ALA A 561 7.43 -33.39 0.33
CA ALA A 561 6.68 -33.60 1.57
C ALA A 561 5.37 -32.79 1.61
N LEU A 562 5.40 -31.55 1.15
CA LEU A 562 4.40 -30.51 1.43
C LEU A 562 4.12 -29.59 0.23
N GLY A 563 4.51 -29.98 -0.98
CA GLY A 563 4.41 -29.14 -2.18
C GLY A 563 2.99 -28.70 -2.55
N ASN A 564 1.97 -29.38 -2.01
CA ASN A 564 0.56 -29.04 -2.19
C ASN A 564 -0.01 -28.03 -1.19
N MET A 565 0.78 -27.60 -0.19
CA MET A 565 0.34 -26.67 0.85
C MET A 565 1.40 -25.66 1.28
N THR A 566 2.46 -25.50 0.49
CA THR A 566 3.59 -24.61 0.81
C THR A 566 3.71 -23.51 -0.22
N ALA A 567 3.89 -22.28 0.25
CA ALA A 567 4.46 -21.20 -0.54
C ALA A 567 5.98 -21.24 -0.42
N GLN A 568 6.65 -21.52 -1.54
CA GLN A 568 8.10 -21.56 -1.59
C GLN A 568 8.67 -20.15 -1.44
N PHE A 569 9.57 -20.00 -0.48
CA PHE A 569 10.23 -18.74 -0.14
C PHE A 569 11.64 -18.71 -0.73
N SER A 570 11.96 -17.81 -1.65
CA SER A 570 11.09 -16.85 -2.34
C SER A 570 11.37 -16.85 -3.85
N TYR A 571 10.55 -16.18 -4.67
CA TYR A 571 10.76 -16.20 -6.13
C TYR A 571 12.18 -15.74 -6.52
N LYS A 572 12.65 -14.60 -6.00
CA LYS A 572 13.98 -14.03 -6.28
C LYS A 572 14.67 -13.53 -5.02
N ASN A 573 15.99 -13.39 -5.11
CA ASN A 573 16.81 -12.75 -4.07
C ASN A 573 16.41 -11.29 -3.91
N ASP A 574 16.47 -10.77 -2.68
CA ASP A 574 16.10 -9.39 -2.35
C ASP A 574 17.27 -8.69 -1.64
N ALA A 575 18.16 -8.06 -2.41
CA ALA A 575 19.37 -7.42 -1.89
C ALA A 575 19.08 -6.19 -1.01
N TRP A 576 17.86 -5.65 -1.09
CA TRP A 576 17.40 -4.53 -0.27
C TRP A 576 17.04 -4.95 1.17
N LYS A 577 16.90 -6.25 1.45
CA LYS A 577 16.63 -6.75 2.81
C LYS A 577 17.84 -6.55 3.73
N SER A 578 17.58 -6.31 5.00
CA SER A 578 18.60 -6.41 6.04
C SER A 578 19.16 -7.84 6.04
N PRO A 579 20.49 -8.08 6.05
CA PRO A 579 21.06 -9.42 5.91
C PRO A 579 20.64 -10.45 6.99
N GLY A 580 20.18 -9.99 8.16
CA GLY A 580 19.84 -10.84 9.31
C GLY A 580 21.08 -11.43 10.00
N ASP A 581 20.83 -12.21 11.06
CA ASP A 581 21.89 -12.72 11.95
C ASP A 581 22.92 -13.61 11.25
N PHE A 582 22.48 -14.37 10.24
CA PHE A 582 23.34 -15.24 9.45
C PHE A 582 23.72 -14.63 8.08
N GLY A 583 23.33 -13.38 7.80
CA GLY A 583 23.59 -12.77 6.48
C GLY A 583 22.89 -13.48 5.32
N VAL A 584 21.78 -14.18 5.57
CA VAL A 584 21.07 -15.04 4.60
C VAL A 584 19.89 -14.37 3.93
N GLU A 585 19.35 -13.29 4.50
CA GLU A 585 18.04 -12.74 4.10
C GLU A 585 17.99 -12.20 2.68
N GLN A 586 19.15 -11.94 2.08
CA GLN A 586 19.28 -11.45 0.71
C GLN A 586 19.32 -12.59 -0.33
N TYR A 587 19.30 -13.87 0.10
CA TYR A 587 19.74 -15.00 -0.73
C TYR A 587 18.76 -16.19 -0.81
N TRP A 588 17.46 -15.97 -0.60
CA TRP A 588 16.40 -17.00 -0.58
C TRP A 588 15.75 -17.31 -1.93
N GLY A 589 16.08 -16.58 -2.98
CA GLY A 589 15.47 -16.67 -4.30
C GLY A 589 15.67 -18.04 -4.96
N ILE A 590 14.59 -18.60 -5.52
CA ILE A 590 14.61 -19.87 -6.26
C ILE A 590 14.66 -19.69 -7.78
N TYR A 591 14.64 -18.45 -8.29
CA TYR A 591 14.59 -18.14 -9.72
C TYR A 591 15.65 -18.88 -10.54
N ASP A 592 16.91 -18.90 -10.09
CA ASP A 592 17.98 -19.58 -10.84
C ASP A 592 17.70 -21.08 -10.93
N MET A 593 17.32 -21.72 -9.83
CA MET A 593 16.92 -23.14 -9.80
C MET A 593 15.71 -23.44 -10.70
N LEU A 594 14.77 -22.52 -10.88
CA LEU A 594 13.63 -22.68 -11.78
C LEU A 594 14.00 -22.60 -13.27
N ASN A 595 15.17 -22.04 -13.59
CA ASN A 595 15.61 -21.81 -14.97
C ASN A 595 16.84 -22.64 -15.36
N GLU A 596 17.40 -23.42 -14.44
CA GLU A 596 18.41 -24.42 -14.77
C GLU A 596 17.76 -25.55 -15.59
N SER A 597 18.37 -25.86 -16.74
CA SER A 597 17.97 -27.02 -17.54
C SER A 597 18.58 -28.28 -16.90
N ASP A 598 17.73 -29.22 -16.48
CA ASP A 598 18.17 -30.56 -16.00
C ASP A 598 19.07 -31.30 -17.00
#